data_AF-A0A381X8S6-F1
#
_entry.id   AF-A0A381X8S6-F1
#
_cell.length_a   1.000
_cell.length_b   1.000
_cell.length_c   1.000
_cell.angle_alpha   90.00
_cell.angle_beta   90.00
_cell.angle_gamma   90.00
#
_symmetry.space_group_name_H-M   'P 1'
#
loop_
_entity.id
_entity.type
_entity.pdbx_description
1 polymer ?
#
loop_
_entity_poly.entity_id
_entity_poly.type
_entity_poly.pdbx_seq_one_letter_code
_entity_poly.pdbx_strand_id
1 'polypeptide(L)'
;MLMNQPSSNQKLARTMAGHSQFKNIMYRKGAQDAKRAKIFSKLIREVTVATKTGLPDPEMNPRLRAAVSAARAANMPKDNIDRAIKKAVGGDDGENFEEIRYEGYGPGG
;
A
#
# COMPACT_ATOMS: atom_id res chain seq x y z
N MET A 1 19.17 -24.74 -58.49
CA MET A 1 18.88 -25.56 -57.28
C MET A 1 19.29 -24.73 -56.08
N LEU A 2 18.48 -24.33 -55.12
CA LEU A 2 17.13 -24.71 -54.71
C LEU A 2 16.47 -23.46 -54.08
N MET A 3 15.16 -23.36 -54.29
CA MET A 3 14.23 -22.39 -53.70
C MET A 3 14.09 -22.56 -52.17
N ASN A 4 13.32 -21.63 -51.56
CA ASN A 4 12.44 -21.82 -50.38
C ASN A 4 13.04 -21.41 -49.00
N GLN A 5 12.53 -20.49 -48.17
CA GLN A 5 11.39 -19.56 -48.13
C GLN A 5 11.60 -18.56 -46.95
N PRO A 6 10.80 -17.49 -46.79
CA PRO A 6 11.02 -16.41 -45.82
C PRO A 6 10.38 -16.71 -44.45
N SER A 7 11.13 -16.61 -43.33
CA SER A 7 10.54 -16.73 -41.99
C SER A 7 10.13 -15.35 -41.45
N SER A 8 8.84 -15.07 -41.64
CA SER A 8 8.04 -14.15 -40.84
C SER A 8 8.34 -14.27 -39.34
N ASN A 9 8.87 -13.21 -38.74
CA ASN A 9 8.75 -13.01 -37.29
C ASN A 9 8.10 -11.66 -36.98
N GLN A 10 6.88 -11.49 -37.51
CA GLN A 10 5.88 -10.63 -36.91
C GLN A 10 5.50 -11.21 -35.55
N LYS A 11 6.09 -10.72 -34.44
CA LYS A 11 5.52 -10.83 -33.08
C LYS A 11 6.31 -10.01 -32.04
N LEU A 12 6.67 -8.77 -32.38
CA LEU A 12 6.83 -7.71 -31.38
C LEU A 12 5.82 -6.61 -31.64
N ALA A 13 4.54 -6.98 -31.70
CA ALA A 13 3.48 -6.06 -31.34
C ALA A 13 3.59 -5.77 -29.84
N ARG A 14 4.63 -5.03 -29.46
CA ARG A 14 4.49 -4.04 -28.39
C ARG A 14 3.54 -3.00 -29.00
N THR A 15 2.25 -3.27 -28.95
CA THR A 15 1.22 -2.24 -29.12
C THR A 15 1.43 -1.26 -27.96
N MET A 16 2.37 -0.34 -28.19
CA MET A 16 2.68 0.77 -27.33
C MET A 16 1.38 1.52 -27.09
N ALA A 17 1.12 1.82 -25.82
CA ALA A 17 -0.09 2.46 -25.34
C ALA A 17 -0.48 3.63 -26.26
N GLY A 18 -1.62 3.50 -26.94
CA GLY A 18 -2.02 4.38 -28.03
C GLY A 18 -2.13 5.85 -27.61
N HIS A 19 -1.61 6.73 -28.47
CA HIS A 19 -1.90 8.16 -28.82
C HIS A 19 -2.44 9.17 -27.78
N SER A 20 -2.66 8.81 -26.52
CA SER A 20 -3.07 9.73 -25.46
C SER A 20 -2.17 9.53 -24.25
N GLN A 21 -1.00 10.16 -24.32
CA GLN A 21 -0.02 10.22 -23.23
C GLN A 21 -0.71 10.58 -21.90
N PHE A 22 -1.64 11.55 -21.93
CA PHE A 22 -2.38 11.96 -20.75
C PHE A 22 -3.30 10.86 -20.20
N LYS A 23 -4.10 10.17 -21.03
CA LYS A 23 -4.97 9.08 -20.55
C LYS A 23 -4.15 7.92 -19.99
N ASN A 24 -3.03 7.57 -20.62
CA ASN A 24 -2.15 6.51 -20.12
C ASN A 24 -1.49 6.89 -18.78
N ILE A 25 -1.08 8.16 -18.62
CA ILE A 25 -0.58 8.68 -17.34
C ILE A 25 -1.68 8.65 -16.27
N MET A 26 -2.91 9.04 -16.61
CA MET A 26 -4.07 9.04 -15.70
C MET A 26 -4.36 7.64 -15.15
N TYR A 27 -4.50 6.62 -16.00
CA TYR A 27 -4.77 5.26 -15.55
C TYR A 27 -3.63 4.69 -14.70
N ARG A 28 -2.38 4.92 -15.12
CA ARG A 28 -1.20 4.46 -14.38
C ARG A 28 -1.10 5.14 -13.01
N LYS A 29 -1.30 6.45 -12.96
CA LYS A 29 -1.24 7.24 -11.72
C LYS A 29 -2.40 6.87 -10.79
N GLY A 30 -3.63 6.76 -11.30
CA GLY A 30 -4.79 6.34 -10.51
C GLY A 30 -4.62 4.95 -9.90
N ALA A 31 -4.06 3.98 -10.64
CA ALA A 31 -3.74 2.66 -10.09
C ALA A 31 -2.65 2.70 -9.00
N GLN A 32 -1.65 3.59 -9.14
CA GLN A 32 -0.62 3.78 -8.13
C GLN A 32 -1.17 4.47 -6.88
N ASP A 33 -2.00 5.49 -7.05
CA ASP A 33 -2.65 6.21 -5.95
C ASP A 33 -3.61 5.30 -5.18
N ALA A 34 -4.36 4.43 -5.87
CA ALA A 34 -5.20 3.41 -5.23
C ALA A 34 -4.39 2.40 -4.41
N LYS A 35 -3.20 1.99 -4.90
CA LYS A 35 -2.29 1.13 -4.13
C LYS A 35 -1.73 1.84 -2.91
N ARG A 36 -1.32 3.11 -3.06
CA ARG A 36 -0.84 3.95 -1.95
C ARG A 36 -1.91 4.18 -0.88
N ALA A 37 -3.14 4.48 -1.30
CA ALA A 37 -4.27 4.64 -0.38
C ALA A 37 -4.48 3.38 0.47
N LYS A 38 -4.43 2.18 -0.14
CA LYS A 38 -4.52 0.92 0.62
C LYS A 38 -3.39 0.75 1.64
N ILE A 39 -2.16 1.13 1.28
CA ILE A 39 -1.01 1.09 2.20
C ILE A 39 -1.21 2.08 3.35
N PHE A 40 -1.64 3.30 3.06
CA PHE A 40 -1.92 4.32 4.08
C PHE A 40 -3.00 3.89 5.06
N SER A 41 -4.10 3.30 4.58
CA SER A 41 -5.15 2.78 5.46
C SER A 41 -4.67 1.64 6.38
N LYS A 42 -3.68 0.84 5.95
CA LYS A 42 -3.07 -0.20 6.80
C LYS A 42 -2.16 0.40 7.87
N LEU A 43 -1.32 1.36 7.47
CA LEU A 43 -0.40 2.04 8.38
C LEU A 43 -1.12 2.85 9.45
N ILE A 44 -2.20 3.55 9.08
CA ILE A 44 -3.04 4.29 10.05
C ILE A 44 -3.64 3.31 11.07
N ARG A 45 -4.14 2.16 10.62
CA ARG A 45 -4.66 1.12 11.54
C ARG A 45 -3.58 0.60 12.48
N GLU A 46 -2.38 0.32 11.99
CA GLU A 46 -1.27 -0.11 12.85
C GLU A 46 -0.88 0.96 13.87
N VAL A 47 -0.81 2.23 13.47
CA VAL A 47 -0.55 3.37 14.38
C VAL A 47 -1.63 3.46 15.45
N THR A 48 -2.91 3.32 15.07
CA THR A 48 -4.03 3.35 16.02
C THR A 48 -3.97 2.18 17.00
N VAL A 49 -3.73 0.96 16.54
CA VAL A 49 -3.60 -0.23 17.39
C VAL A 49 -2.41 -0.09 18.35
N ALA A 50 -1.25 0.33 17.83
CA ALA A 50 -0.05 0.54 18.64
C ALA A 50 -0.26 1.61 19.71
N THR A 51 -0.98 2.70 19.37
CA THR A 51 -1.30 3.78 20.31
C THR A 51 -2.29 3.32 21.38
N LYS A 52 -3.31 2.52 21.03
CA LYS A 52 -4.30 2.00 21.99
C LYS A 52 -3.72 0.94 22.94
N THR A 53 -2.79 0.12 22.46
CA THR A 53 -2.18 -0.98 23.25
C THR A 53 -1.04 -0.51 24.16
N GLY A 54 -0.59 0.73 24.03
CA GLY A 54 0.53 1.26 24.81
C GLY A 54 0.39 2.74 25.09
N LEU A 55 1.52 3.42 25.30
CA LEU A 55 1.55 4.86 25.49
C LEU A 55 1.51 5.59 24.12
N PRO A 56 0.93 6.79 24.07
CA PRO A 56 0.84 7.60 22.86
C PRO A 56 2.14 8.31 22.47
N ASP A 57 3.24 7.97 23.12
CA ASP A 57 4.57 8.49 22.84
C ASP A 57 5.39 7.46 22.04
N PRO A 58 5.82 7.77 20.80
CA PRO A 58 6.69 6.91 20.01
C PRO A 58 8.04 6.57 20.69
N GLU A 59 8.50 7.36 21.66
CA GLU A 59 9.74 7.06 22.38
C GLU A 59 9.56 6.00 23.47
N MET A 60 8.35 5.95 24.05
CA MET A 60 8.00 5.02 25.13
C MET A 60 7.30 3.75 24.63
N ASN A 61 6.98 3.69 23.34
CA ASN A 61 6.28 2.57 22.71
C ASN A 61 7.01 2.10 21.44
N PRO A 62 7.78 1.00 21.51
CA PRO A 62 8.52 0.46 20.36
C PRO A 62 7.61 0.09 19.17
N ARG A 63 6.38 -0.38 19.42
CA ARG A 63 5.42 -0.73 18.37
C ARG A 63 4.97 0.52 17.62
N LEU A 64 4.68 1.60 18.35
CA LEU A 64 4.34 2.90 17.77
C LEU A 64 5.52 3.48 16.98
N ARG A 65 6.75 3.38 17.50
CA ARG A 65 7.97 3.80 16.78
C ARG A 65 8.11 3.09 15.44
N ALA A 66 7.94 1.76 15.43
CA ALA A 66 8.01 0.96 14.21
C ALA A 66 6.91 1.37 13.20
N ALA A 67 5.67 1.54 13.65
CA ALA A 67 4.55 1.98 12.83
C ALA A 67 4.79 3.38 12.22
N VAL A 68 5.31 4.33 13.00
CA VAL A 68 5.66 5.68 12.54
C VAL A 68 6.79 5.64 11.53
N SER A 69 7.82 4.82 11.75
CA SER A 69 8.92 4.65 10.79
C SER A 69 8.45 4.08 9.45
N ALA A 70 7.55 3.08 9.48
CA ALA A 70 6.94 2.51 8.28
C ALA A 70 6.04 3.53 7.56
N ALA A 71 5.31 4.35 8.30
CA ALA A 71 4.49 5.43 7.73
C ALA A 71 5.35 6.49 7.02
N ARG A 72 6.46 6.90 7.63
CA ARG A 72 7.43 7.82 7.01
C ARG A 72 8.08 7.23 5.77
N ALA A 73 8.45 5.95 5.81
CA ALA A 73 9.02 5.24 4.65
C ALA A 73 8.03 5.17 3.46
N ALA A 74 6.73 5.13 3.74
CA ALA A 74 5.67 5.19 2.73
C ALA A 74 5.38 6.61 2.19
N ASN A 75 6.15 7.64 2.60
CA ASN A 75 5.87 9.06 2.32
C ASN A 75 4.54 9.56 2.89
N MET A 76 4.11 9.04 4.04
CA MET A 76 2.95 9.59 4.74
C MET A 76 3.31 10.94 5.40
N PRO A 77 2.49 12.00 5.23
CA PRO A 77 2.68 13.26 5.94
C PRO A 77 2.65 13.08 7.46
N LYS A 78 3.51 13.80 8.18
CA LYS A 78 3.56 13.76 9.66
C LYS A 78 2.21 14.14 10.28
N ASP A 79 1.50 15.11 9.70
CA ASP A 79 0.18 15.54 10.18
C ASP A 79 -0.83 14.39 10.21
N ASN A 80 -0.84 13.52 9.20
CA ASN A 80 -1.73 12.35 9.17
C ASN A 80 -1.40 11.33 10.29
N ILE A 81 -0.11 11.18 10.61
CA ILE A 81 0.36 10.29 11.69
C ILE A 81 -0.08 10.88 13.03
N ASP A 82 0.18 12.17 13.25
CA ASP A 82 -0.19 12.86 14.50
C ASP A 82 -1.71 12.87 14.70
N ARG A 83 -2.49 13.04 13.62
CA ARG A 83 -3.96 12.91 13.64
C ARG A 83 -4.42 11.50 14.01
N ALA A 84 -3.77 10.46 13.49
CA ALA A 84 -4.09 9.08 13.84
C ALA A 84 -3.82 8.79 15.32
N ILE A 85 -2.68 9.26 15.86
CA ILE A 85 -2.33 9.14 17.28
C ILE A 85 -3.36 9.87 18.15
N LYS A 86 -3.67 11.12 17.83
CA LYS A 86 -4.68 11.90 18.58
C LYS A 86 -6.06 11.25 18.55
N LYS A 87 -6.50 10.71 17.40
CA LYS A 87 -7.77 9.97 17.29
C LYS A 87 -7.76 8.73 18.19
N ALA A 88 -6.64 8.01 18.22
CA ALA A 88 -6.49 6.79 19.02
C ALA A 88 -6.50 7.08 20.54
N VAL A 89 -5.91 8.20 20.98
CA VAL A 89 -5.93 8.66 22.38
C VAL A 89 -7.28 9.24 22.79
N GLY A 90 -7.95 9.92 21.86
CA GLY A 90 -9.22 10.62 22.10
C GLY A 90 -10.44 9.73 22.34
N GLY A 91 -10.27 8.41 22.44
CA GLY A 91 -11.34 7.51 22.90
C GLY A 91 -12.55 7.46 21.98
N ASP A 92 -12.35 7.28 20.67
CA ASP A 92 -13.47 6.87 19.80
C ASP A 92 -13.77 5.39 20.11
N ASP A 93 -14.73 5.17 21.02
CA ASP A 93 -15.16 3.88 21.60
C ASP A 93 -15.71 2.88 20.55
N GLY A 94 -15.81 3.29 19.28
CA GLY A 94 -16.36 2.47 18.19
C GLY A 94 -15.35 1.61 17.42
N GLU A 95 -14.04 1.77 17.62
CA GLU A 95 -13.02 1.12 16.78
C GLU A 95 -12.06 0.24 17.62
N ASN A 96 -12.57 -0.86 18.19
CA ASN A 96 -11.70 -1.91 18.74
C ASN A 96 -11.10 -2.70 17.58
N PHE A 97 -9.85 -2.38 17.23
CA PHE A 97 -9.07 -3.10 16.25
C PHE A 97 -8.32 -4.24 16.95
N GLU A 98 -8.80 -5.46 16.80
CA GLU A 98 -8.12 -6.66 17.29
C GLU A 98 -7.23 -7.26 16.20
N GLU A 99 -6.05 -7.75 16.61
CA GLU A 99 -5.14 -8.47 15.73
C GLU A 99 -5.62 -9.92 15.61
N ILE A 100 -6.26 -10.25 14.49
CA ILE A 100 -6.68 -11.64 14.20
C ILE A 100 -5.73 -12.24 13.17
N ARG A 101 -5.12 -13.37 13.54
CA ARG A 101 -4.29 -14.16 12.65
C ARG A 101 -5.12 -15.27 12.03
N TYR A 102 -5.20 -15.28 10.70
CA TYR A 102 -5.79 -16.39 9.94
C TYR A 102 -4.68 -17.25 9.39
N GLU A 103 -4.81 -18.56 9.55
CA GLU A 103 -3.95 -19.57 8.93
C GLU A 103 -4.79 -20.42 7.98
N GLY A 104 -4.23 -20.80 6.84
CA GLY A 104 -4.93 -21.60 5.85
C GLY A 104 -3.97 -22.08 4.76
N TYR A 105 -4.24 -23.29 4.26
CA TYR A 105 -3.48 -23.90 3.16
C TYR A 105 -4.15 -23.56 1.83
N GLY A 106 -3.33 -23.26 0.83
CA GLY A 106 -3.79 -22.94 -0.52
C GLY A 106 -4.08 -24.21 -1.33
N PRO A 107 -4.71 -24.09 -2.51
CA PRO A 107 -4.78 -25.19 -3.46
C PRO A 107 -3.36 -25.63 -3.83
N GLY A 108 -2.95 -26.82 -3.37
CA GLY A 108 -1.60 -27.35 -3.57
C GLY A 108 -0.67 -27.32 -2.35
N GLY A 109 -1.13 -26.86 -1.19
CA GLY A 109 -0.33 -26.72 0.03
C GLY A 109 0.15 -25.29 0.24
#